data_AF-A0A9D9M4B4-F1
#
_entry.id   AF-A0A9D9M4B4-F1
#
_cell.length_a   1.000
_cell.length_b   1.000
_cell.length_c   1.000
_cell.angle_alpha   90.00
_cell.angle_beta   90.00
_cell.angle_gamma   90.00
#
_symmetry.space_group_name_H-M   'P 1'
#
loop_
_entity.id
_entity.type
_entity.pdbx_description
1 polymer ?
#
loop_
_entity_poly.entity_id
_entity_poly.type
_entity_poly.pdbx_seq_one_letter_code
_entity_poly.pdbx_strand_id
1 'polypeptide(L)'
;MIPCLSCVGTQGEAVSKPRISKAISECRNYEGAEYIKLGRFATGAIKGIVRLAGKEDPDAKAADELMSGIKGVTMLSYDDCSEEDKASIISILTNALADSELLIEASDSGEKVKIYGSCDEGSDIVRDFVLFAPSESALICIKGFFSMETIARIATDD
;
A
#
# COMPACT_ATOMS: atom_id res chain seq x y z
N MET A 1 -6.58 -23.69 -7.06
CA MET A 1 -7.62 -22.80 -7.61
C MET A 1 -6.88 -21.48 -7.82
N ILE A 2 -6.70 -21.03 -9.06
CA ILE A 2 -5.81 -19.90 -9.36
C ILE A 2 -6.54 -18.61 -8.95
N PRO A 3 -5.99 -17.76 -8.05
CA PRO A 3 -6.60 -16.48 -7.75
C PRO A 3 -6.67 -15.65 -9.03
N CYS A 4 -7.87 -15.17 -9.34
CA CYS A 4 -8.14 -14.45 -10.58
C CYS A 4 -7.64 -13.01 -10.43
N LEU A 5 -6.38 -12.76 -10.77
CA LEU A 5 -5.82 -11.41 -10.88
C LEU A 5 -6.38 -10.73 -12.11
N SER A 6 -7.29 -9.78 -11.92
CA SER A 6 -7.74 -8.88 -12.97
C SER A 6 -7.11 -7.50 -12.78
N CYS A 7 -6.31 -7.07 -13.77
CA CYS A 7 -5.89 -5.67 -13.88
C CYS A 7 -7.12 -4.86 -14.33
N VAL A 8 -7.88 -4.35 -13.37
CA VAL A 8 -9.04 -3.49 -13.65
C VAL A 8 -8.55 -2.06 -13.71
N GLY A 9 -7.89 -1.69 -14.81
CA GLY A 9 -7.52 -0.30 -15.08
C GLY A 9 -8.78 0.53 -15.37
N THR A 10 -9.47 0.98 -14.33
CA THR A 10 -10.55 1.98 -14.44
C THR A 10 -9.94 3.38 -14.53
N GLN A 11 -10.47 4.23 -15.42
CA GLN A 11 -10.12 5.66 -15.48
C GLN A 11 -10.49 6.32 -14.14
N GLY A 12 -9.53 6.44 -13.23
CA GLY A 12 -9.64 7.15 -11.96
C GLY A 12 -8.56 8.21 -11.84
N GLU A 13 -8.67 9.09 -10.85
CA GLU A 13 -7.62 10.07 -10.57
C GLU A 13 -6.52 9.44 -9.71
N ALA A 14 -5.31 10.02 -9.76
CA ALA A 14 -4.26 9.65 -8.82
C ALA A 14 -4.74 9.81 -7.36
N VAL A 15 -4.30 8.91 -6.48
CA VAL A 15 -4.71 8.96 -5.06
C VAL A 15 -4.42 10.34 -4.45
N SER A 16 -5.46 10.99 -3.96
CA SER A 16 -5.36 12.32 -3.37
C SER A 16 -4.64 12.26 -2.03
N LYS A 17 -3.34 12.60 -2.03
CA LYS A 17 -2.49 12.65 -0.82
C LYS A 17 -3.10 13.46 0.33
N PRO A 18 -3.71 14.64 0.10
CA PRO A 18 -4.37 15.37 1.18
C PRO A 18 -5.59 14.64 1.75
N ARG A 19 -6.43 14.04 0.91
CA ARG A 19 -7.63 13.29 1.35
C ARG A 19 -7.24 12.09 2.19
N ILE A 20 -6.32 11.25 1.70
CA ILE A 20 -5.88 10.06 2.44
C ILE A 20 -5.13 10.43 3.72
N SER A 21 -4.30 11.48 3.71
CA SER A 21 -3.61 11.94 4.91
C SER A 21 -4.56 12.48 5.97
N LYS A 22 -5.65 13.14 5.55
CA LYS A 22 -6.70 13.60 6.47
C LYS A 22 -7.44 12.42 7.07
N ALA A 23 -7.85 11.46 6.24
CA ALA A 23 -8.53 10.24 6.66
C ALA A 23 -7.70 9.46 7.70
N ILE A 24 -6.41 9.20 7.41
CA ILE A 24 -5.52 8.51 8.37
C ILE A 24 -5.36 9.31 9.67
N SER A 25 -5.26 10.64 9.58
CA SER A 25 -5.14 11.49 10.77
C SER A 25 -6.40 11.48 11.63
N GLU A 26 -7.56 11.19 11.06
CA GLU A 26 -8.83 11.02 11.78
C GLU A 26 -8.88 9.63 12.42
N CYS A 27 -8.63 8.58 11.63
CA CYS A 27 -8.67 7.18 12.07
C CYS A 27 -7.67 6.85 13.18
N ARG A 28 -6.47 7.45 13.18
CA ARG A 28 -5.46 7.18 14.21
C ARG A 28 -5.83 7.62 15.63
N ASN A 29 -6.94 8.35 15.80
CA ASN A 29 -7.39 8.79 17.13
C ASN A 29 -8.41 7.83 17.74
N TYR A 30 -8.82 6.79 17.01
CA TYR A 30 -9.65 5.72 17.56
C TYR A 30 -8.84 4.88 18.55
N GLU A 31 -9.52 4.39 19.60
CA GLU A 31 -8.91 3.50 20.57
C GLU A 31 -8.60 2.15 19.91
N GLY A 32 -7.36 1.66 20.06
CA GLY A 32 -6.88 0.45 19.38
C GLY A 32 -6.29 0.69 17.98
N ALA A 33 -6.30 1.92 17.46
CA ALA A 33 -5.67 2.22 16.18
C ALA A 33 -4.16 2.40 16.32
N GLU A 34 -3.38 1.64 15.54
CA GLU A 34 -1.93 1.78 15.47
C GLU A 34 -1.50 2.53 14.22
N TYR A 35 -0.65 3.54 14.39
CA TYR A 35 -0.18 4.38 13.29
C TYR A 35 1.35 4.45 13.24
N ILE A 36 1.92 3.99 12.13
CA ILE A 36 3.36 4.05 11.87
C ILE A 36 3.63 4.95 10.67
N LYS A 37 4.57 5.88 10.83
CA LYS A 37 5.04 6.75 9.74
C LYS A 37 6.55 6.71 9.61
N LEU A 38 7.02 6.09 8.53
CA LEU A 38 8.41 6.10 8.13
C LEU A 38 8.63 7.16 7.04
N GLY A 39 9.29 8.25 7.42
CA GLY A 39 9.73 9.28 6.48
C GLY A 39 11.02 8.86 5.75
N ARG A 40 11.42 9.68 4.76
CA ARG A 40 12.58 9.43 3.90
C ARG A 40 13.87 9.11 4.66
N PHE A 41 14.08 9.73 5.82
CA PHE A 41 15.26 9.48 6.65
C PHE A 41 15.24 8.06 7.24
N ALA A 42 14.14 7.68 7.91
CA ALA A 42 13.99 6.35 8.52
C ALA A 42 14.03 5.25 7.45
N THR A 43 13.33 5.43 6.34
CA THR A 43 13.38 4.52 5.20
C THR A 43 14.79 4.41 4.62
N GLY A 44 15.53 5.52 4.53
CA GLY A 44 16.93 5.52 4.10
C GLY A 44 17.85 4.72 5.01
N ALA A 45 17.64 4.79 6.33
CA ALA A 45 18.39 4.01 7.30
C ALA A 45 18.12 2.51 7.17
N ILE A 46 16.84 2.10 7.03
CA ILE A 46 16.45 0.70 6.83
C ILE A 46 17.10 0.14 5.56
N LYS A 47 17.03 0.89 4.44
CA LYS A 47 17.72 0.51 3.19
C LYS A 47 19.23 0.33 3.38
N GLY A 48 19.86 1.22 4.15
CA GLY A 48 21.28 1.13 4.48
C GLY A 48 21.61 -0.17 5.21
N ILE A 49 20.81 -0.54 6.21
CA ILE A 49 20.98 -1.80 6.96
C ILE A 49 20.79 -3.01 6.04
N VAL A 50 19.74 -3.03 5.22
CA VAL A 50 19.47 -4.15 4.30
C VAL A 50 20.61 -4.32 3.30
N ARG A 51 21.14 -3.23 2.74
CA ARG A 51 22.31 -3.28 1.83
C ARG A 51 23.57 -3.78 2.51
N LEU A 52 23.73 -3.51 3.80
CA LEU A 52 24.87 -3.99 4.57
C LEU A 52 24.73 -5.49 4.89
N ALA A 53 23.52 -5.97 5.16
CA ALA A 53 23.22 -7.37 5.42
C ALA A 53 23.23 -8.24 4.14
N GLY A 54 22.82 -7.67 3.01
CA GLY A 54 22.51 -8.39 1.78
C GLY A 54 23.62 -8.50 0.72
N LYS A 55 24.90 -8.28 1.07
CA LYS A 55 25.97 -8.20 0.06
C LYS A 55 26.19 -9.51 -0.74
N GLU A 56 25.74 -10.66 -0.23
CA GLU A 56 25.94 -11.96 -0.86
C GLU A 56 24.62 -12.75 -1.07
N ASP A 57 23.48 -12.18 -0.70
CA ASP A 57 22.18 -12.84 -0.75
C ASP A 57 21.35 -12.34 -1.95
N PRO A 58 20.99 -13.21 -2.92
CA PRO A 58 20.15 -12.84 -4.05
C PRO A 58 18.76 -12.32 -3.65
N ASP A 59 18.20 -12.79 -2.53
CA ASP A 59 16.89 -12.35 -2.05
C ASP A 59 16.99 -10.93 -1.47
N ALA A 60 18.12 -10.61 -0.83
CA ALA A 60 18.39 -9.26 -0.35
C ALA A 60 18.63 -8.25 -1.48
N LYS A 61 19.14 -8.69 -2.64
CA LYS A 61 19.22 -7.86 -3.85
C LYS A 61 17.84 -7.55 -4.43
N ALA A 62 16.98 -8.56 -4.54
CA ALA A 62 15.60 -8.36 -4.96
C ALA A 62 14.87 -7.40 -4.00
N ALA A 63 15.04 -7.57 -2.69
CA ALA A 63 14.50 -6.65 -1.69
C ALA A 63 15.04 -5.21 -1.81
N ASP A 64 16.33 -5.02 -2.11
CA ASP A 64 16.89 -3.68 -2.34
C ASP A 64 16.33 -3.03 -3.61
N GLU A 65 16.14 -3.79 -4.68
CA GLU A 65 15.49 -3.30 -5.91
C GLU A 65 14.05 -2.86 -5.64
N LEU A 66 13.27 -3.71 -4.96
CA LEU A 66 11.91 -3.41 -4.52
C LEU A 66 11.86 -2.16 -3.63
N MET A 67 12.77 -2.07 -2.66
CA MET A 67 12.81 -0.94 -1.75
C MET A 67 13.35 0.33 -2.40
N SER A 68 14.19 0.25 -3.43
CA SER A 68 14.94 1.38 -3.98
C SER A 68 14.06 2.60 -4.31
N GLY A 69 12.86 2.36 -4.85
CA GLY A 69 11.87 3.38 -5.19
C GLY A 69 11.09 3.96 -4.00
N ILE A 70 11.11 3.31 -2.83
CA ILE A 70 10.36 3.71 -1.63
C ILE A 70 11.00 4.92 -0.95
N LYS A 71 10.27 6.02 -0.88
CA LYS A 71 10.67 7.27 -0.19
C LYS A 71 10.03 7.39 1.19
N GLY A 72 9.00 6.62 1.49
CA GLY A 72 8.36 6.61 2.80
C GLY A 72 7.21 5.64 2.85
N VAL A 73 6.86 5.21 4.05
CA VAL A 73 5.75 4.29 4.31
C VAL A 73 4.88 4.89 5.41
N THR A 74 3.58 4.77 5.25
CA THR A 74 2.61 5.07 6.30
C THR A 74 1.73 3.85 6.43
N MET A 75 1.58 3.35 7.65
CA MET A 75 0.74 2.20 7.97
C MET A 75 -0.27 2.61 9.04
N LEU A 76 -1.50 2.13 8.87
CA LEU A 76 -2.56 2.21 9.86
C LEU A 76 -3.09 0.78 10.05
N SER A 77 -2.97 0.25 11.26
CA SER A 77 -3.66 -0.96 11.71
C SER A 77 -4.81 -0.55 12.62
N TYR A 78 -5.93 -1.26 12.53
CA TYR A 78 -7.12 -1.04 13.35
C TYR A 78 -7.79 -2.37 13.72
N ASP A 79 -6.99 -3.43 13.80
CA ASP A 79 -7.36 -4.78 14.22
C ASP A 79 -7.80 -4.84 15.68
N ASP A 80 -7.17 -4.03 16.54
CA ASP A 80 -7.50 -3.90 17.96
C ASP A 80 -8.66 -2.91 18.25
N CYS A 81 -9.20 -2.25 17.23
CA CYS A 81 -10.38 -1.39 17.39
C CYS A 81 -11.66 -2.21 17.64
N SER A 82 -12.69 -1.57 18.20
CA SER A 82 -14.03 -2.16 18.27
C SER A 82 -14.64 -2.39 16.88
N GLU A 83 -15.59 -3.31 16.73
CA GLU A 83 -16.24 -3.56 15.44
C GLU A 83 -17.00 -2.33 14.88
N GLU A 84 -17.53 -1.48 15.76
CA GLU A 84 -18.17 -0.21 15.37
C GLU A 84 -17.15 0.79 14.83
N ASP A 85 -15.98 0.87 15.48
CA ASP A 85 -14.88 1.73 15.06
C ASP A 85 -14.24 1.23 13.76
N LYS A 86 -14.06 -0.09 13.62
CA LYS A 86 -13.61 -0.73 12.37
C LYS A 86 -14.53 -0.36 11.21
N ALA A 87 -15.85 -0.51 11.38
CA ALA A 87 -16.82 -0.14 10.35
C ALA A 87 -16.73 1.36 9.99
N SER A 88 -16.54 2.22 10.99
CA SER A 88 -16.35 3.66 10.79
C SER A 88 -15.07 3.99 10.02
N ILE A 89 -13.94 3.38 10.42
CA ILE A 89 -12.63 3.53 9.76
C ILE A 89 -12.70 3.04 8.32
N ILE A 90 -13.28 1.87 8.07
CA ILE A 90 -13.47 1.33 6.72
C ILE A 90 -14.28 2.30 5.86
N SER A 91 -15.34 2.89 6.40
CA SER A 91 -16.14 3.90 5.68
C SER A 91 -15.32 5.14 5.33
N ILE A 92 -14.59 5.71 6.30
CA ILE A 92 -13.72 6.89 6.11
C ILE A 92 -12.66 6.62 5.04
N LEU A 93 -11.97 5.48 5.12
CA LEU A 93 -10.92 5.10 4.18
C LEU A 93 -11.46 4.81 2.78
N THR A 94 -12.59 4.11 2.68
CA THR A 94 -13.25 3.84 1.39
C THR A 94 -13.66 5.15 0.72
N ASN A 95 -14.23 6.09 1.46
CA ASN A 95 -14.61 7.42 0.94
C ASN A 95 -13.39 8.27 0.54
N ALA A 96 -12.24 8.07 1.19
CA ALA A 96 -11.00 8.74 0.80
C ALA A 96 -10.42 8.20 -0.51
N LEU A 97 -10.73 6.94 -0.86
CA LEU A 97 -10.22 6.23 -2.03
C LEU A 97 -11.23 6.12 -3.19
N ALA A 98 -12.49 6.53 -2.99
CA ALA A 98 -13.60 6.28 -3.93
C ALA A 98 -13.35 6.76 -5.38
N ASP A 99 -12.66 7.89 -5.56
CA ASP A 99 -12.36 8.48 -6.88
C ASP A 99 -10.96 8.11 -7.40
N SER A 100 -10.23 7.29 -6.64
CA SER A 100 -8.84 6.93 -6.97
C SER A 100 -8.79 5.80 -7.99
N GLU A 101 -7.82 5.87 -8.89
CA GLU A 101 -7.51 4.79 -9.83
C GLU A 101 -7.13 3.51 -9.06
N LEU A 102 -7.97 2.49 -9.21
CA LEU A 102 -7.72 1.13 -8.75
C LEU A 102 -6.86 0.43 -9.80
N LEU A 103 -5.71 -0.09 -9.40
CA LEU A 103 -4.80 -0.80 -10.28
C LEU A 103 -5.05 -2.31 -10.24
N ILE A 104 -5.22 -2.85 -9.03
CA ILE A 104 -5.39 -4.27 -8.76
C ILE A 104 -6.44 -4.45 -7.66
N GLU A 105 -7.38 -5.37 -7.87
CA GLU A 105 -8.20 -5.95 -6.82
C GLU A 105 -7.90 -7.46 -6.78
N ALA A 106 -7.40 -7.92 -5.64
CA ALA A 106 -7.24 -9.34 -5.35
C ALA A 106 -8.33 -9.76 -4.36
N SER A 107 -8.95 -10.91 -4.62
CA SER A 107 -9.89 -11.50 -3.69
C SER A 107 -9.69 -13.00 -3.61
N ASP A 108 -9.48 -13.50 -2.39
CA ASP A 108 -9.50 -14.92 -2.07
C ASP A 108 -10.44 -15.16 -0.90
N SER A 109 -11.34 -16.15 -1.04
CA SER A 109 -12.18 -16.65 0.05
C SER A 109 -12.99 -15.59 0.84
N GLY A 110 -13.29 -14.44 0.21
CA GLY A 110 -14.03 -13.33 0.81
C GLY A 110 -13.16 -12.20 1.37
N GLU A 111 -11.85 -12.40 1.44
CA GLU A 111 -10.86 -11.37 1.72
C GLU A 111 -10.64 -10.54 0.47
N LYS A 112 -10.49 -9.22 0.65
CA LYS A 112 -10.29 -8.28 -0.45
C LYS A 112 -9.10 -7.38 -0.14
N VAL A 113 -8.14 -7.37 -1.04
CA VAL A 113 -7.02 -6.43 -1.04
C VAL A 113 -7.13 -5.57 -2.29
N LYS A 114 -7.10 -4.25 -2.08
CA LYS A 114 -7.19 -3.26 -3.15
C LYS A 114 -5.92 -2.45 -3.21
N ILE A 115 -5.34 -2.32 -4.39
CA ILE A 115 -4.16 -1.50 -4.64
C ILE A 115 -4.57 -0.34 -5.55
N TYR A 116 -4.44 0.86 -5.02
CA TYR A 116 -4.71 2.12 -5.71
C TYR A 116 -3.40 2.82 -6.03
N GLY A 117 -3.29 3.50 -7.16
CA GLY A 117 -2.10 4.24 -7.56
C GLY A 117 -2.30 4.93 -8.88
N SER A 118 -1.29 5.64 -9.36
CA SER A 118 -1.33 6.29 -10.68
C SER A 118 -0.21 5.78 -11.58
N CYS A 119 -0.54 5.44 -12.81
CA CYS A 119 0.41 5.15 -13.88
C CYS A 119 0.62 6.41 -14.73
N ASP A 120 1.88 6.82 -14.97
CA ASP A 120 2.11 7.86 -16.00
C ASP A 120 1.89 7.21 -17.37
N GLU A 121 1.06 7.79 -18.24
CA GLU A 121 0.80 7.28 -19.61
C GLU A 121 2.11 7.07 -20.38
N GLY A 122 2.34 5.85 -20.86
CA GLY A 122 3.56 5.48 -21.59
C GLY A 122 4.76 5.12 -20.71
N SER A 123 4.59 5.07 -19.38
CA SER A 123 5.59 4.54 -18.46
C SER A 123 5.09 3.27 -17.79
N ASP A 124 5.98 2.28 -17.63
CA ASP A 124 5.71 1.12 -16.78
C ASP A 124 5.90 1.45 -15.29
N ILE A 125 5.65 2.70 -14.87
CA ILE A 125 5.92 3.18 -13.51
C ILE A 125 4.62 3.53 -12.80
N VAL A 126 4.39 2.88 -11.68
CA VAL A 126 3.37 3.26 -10.70
C VAL A 126 4.00 4.19 -9.68
N ARG A 127 3.41 5.37 -9.50
CA ARG A 127 3.79 6.31 -8.44
C ARG A 127 2.83 6.19 -7.27
N ASP A 128 3.40 6.29 -6.08
CA ASP A 128 2.69 6.46 -4.81
C ASP A 128 1.41 5.62 -4.71
N PHE A 129 1.52 4.37 -4.24
CA PHE A 129 0.35 3.49 -4.16
C PHE A 129 -0.17 3.33 -2.73
N VAL A 130 -1.44 2.93 -2.63
CA VAL A 130 -2.14 2.61 -1.39
C VAL A 130 -2.65 1.19 -1.47
N LEU A 131 -2.23 0.35 -0.53
CA LEU A 131 -2.80 -0.96 -0.29
C LEU A 131 -3.85 -0.84 0.82
N PHE A 132 -5.07 -1.29 0.53
CA PHE A 132 -6.18 -1.28 1.45
C PHE A 132 -6.76 -2.69 1.58
N ALA A 133 -6.63 -3.26 2.78
CA ALA A 133 -7.12 -4.59 3.13
C ALA A 133 -8.14 -4.44 4.28
N PRO A 134 -9.41 -4.13 3.98
CA PRO A 134 -10.44 -3.94 5.01
C PRO A 134 -10.66 -5.18 5.87
N SER A 135 -10.55 -6.39 5.29
CA SER A 135 -10.70 -7.65 6.03
C SER A 135 -9.58 -7.88 7.06
N GLU A 136 -8.37 -7.39 6.76
CA GLU A 136 -7.20 -7.47 7.63
C GLU A 136 -7.06 -6.26 8.57
N SER A 137 -8.04 -5.35 8.56
CA SER A 137 -8.00 -4.10 9.32
C SER A 137 -6.73 -3.27 9.09
N ALA A 138 -6.25 -3.22 7.83
CA ALA A 138 -4.99 -2.57 7.48
C ALA A 138 -5.07 -1.61 6.28
N LEU A 139 -4.30 -0.53 6.35
CA LEU A 139 -4.02 0.39 5.26
C LEU A 139 -2.53 0.71 5.21
N ILE A 140 -1.91 0.57 4.05
CA ILE A 140 -0.51 0.91 3.81
C ILE A 140 -0.42 1.90 2.65
N CYS A 141 0.14 3.08 2.91
CA CYS A 141 0.48 4.05 1.88
C CYS A 141 1.99 4.06 1.65
N ILE A 142 2.41 3.72 0.45
CA ILE A 142 3.82 3.72 0.05
C ILE A 142 4.09 4.90 -0.85
N LYS A 143 4.93 5.83 -0.37
CA LYS A 143 5.40 6.95 -1.16
C LYS A 143 6.63 6.52 -1.93
N GLY A 144 6.64 6.67 -3.24
CA GLY A 144 7.71 6.18 -4.07
C GLY A 144 7.30 5.96 -5.52
N PHE A 145 8.03 5.08 -6.18
CA PHE A 145 7.73 4.62 -7.52
C PHE A 145 8.15 3.16 -7.65
N PHE A 146 7.42 2.41 -8.45
CA PHE A 146 7.67 0.99 -8.72
C PHE A 146 7.45 0.71 -10.19
N SER A 147 8.16 -0.27 -10.74
CA SER A 147 7.78 -0.77 -12.07
C SER A 147 6.50 -1.60 -11.96
N MET A 148 5.67 -1.60 -13.01
CA MET A 148 4.51 -2.50 -13.09
C MET A 148 4.95 -3.97 -13.03
N GLU A 149 6.11 -4.30 -13.60
CA GLU A 149 6.74 -5.62 -13.47
C GLU A 149 7.01 -6.00 -12.01
N THR A 150 7.50 -5.06 -11.20
CA THR A 150 7.72 -5.26 -9.76
C THR A 150 6.41 -5.60 -9.05
N ILE A 151 5.34 -4.85 -9.34
CA ILE A 151 4.02 -5.06 -8.73
C ILE A 151 3.45 -6.40 -9.15
N ALA A 152 3.57 -6.76 -10.43
CA ALA A 152 3.10 -8.04 -10.95
C ALA A 152 3.80 -9.22 -10.27
N ARG A 153 5.12 -9.14 -10.05
CA ARG A 153 5.89 -10.20 -9.36
C ARG A 153 5.40 -10.41 -7.93
N ILE A 154 5.18 -9.33 -7.17
CA ILE A 154 4.64 -9.40 -5.80
C ILE A 154 3.24 -10.03 -5.80
N ALA A 155 2.44 -9.74 -6.82
CA ALA A 155 1.07 -10.23 -6.91
C ALA A 155 0.97 -11.70 -7.36
N THR A 156 2.05 -12.31 -7.86
CA THR A 156 2.09 -13.70 -8.35
C THR A 156 2.80 -14.69 -7.43
N ASP A 157 3.49 -14.23 -6.38
CA ASP A 157 4.25 -15.08 -5.45
C ASP A 157 3.36 -15.68 -4.32
N ASP A 158 2.26 -16.33 -4.72
CA ASP A 158 1.49 -17.29 -3.89
C ASP A 158 2.01 -18.74 -4.05
#